data_AF-A0A381WPH2-F1
#
_entry.id   AF-A0A381WPH2-F1
#
_cell.length_a   1.000
_cell.length_b   1.000
_cell.length_c   1.000
_cell.angle_alpha   90.00
_cell.angle_beta   90.00
_cell.angle_gamma   90.00
#
_symmetry.space_group_name_H-M   'P 1'
#
loop_
_entity.id
_entity.type
_entity.pdbx_description
1 polymer ?
#
loop_
_entity_poly.entity_id
_entity_poly.type
_entity_poly.pdbx_seq_one_letter_code
_entity_poly.pdbx_strand_id
1 'polypeptide(L)'
;MKIWPEIEWIKDDTLKNKVTEAWAWAIENSVLSADDLEEIPFSLLIKDCNVTFMNHKRTCVHLAVDIAKRMQENFGDEIQIDMDILIAGAILIDIGKLLEYEIVDGKLTTSDFGSKVRHPFSGVAIAARFDLQADVQHIIGTHSK
;
A
#
# COMPACT_ATOMS: atom_id res chain seq x y z
N MET A 1 -7.23 -10.78 -8.56
CA MET A 1 -7.65 -9.49 -7.98
C MET A 1 -7.34 -8.39 -8.99
N LYS A 2 -8.27 -7.49 -9.37
CA LYS A 2 -8.07 -6.49 -10.45
C LYS A 2 -7.66 -5.08 -9.99
N ILE A 3 -7.44 -4.86 -8.69
CA ILE A 3 -7.18 -3.52 -8.14
C ILE A 3 -5.78 -2.97 -8.45
N TRP A 4 -4.79 -3.82 -8.74
CA TRP A 4 -3.40 -3.38 -8.94
C TRP A 4 -2.83 -3.88 -10.28
N PRO A 5 -3.05 -3.14 -11.38
CA PRO A 5 -2.31 -3.37 -12.62
C PRO A 5 -0.78 -3.35 -12.43
N GLU A 6 -0.30 -2.50 -11.51
CA GLU A 6 1.12 -2.31 -11.22
C GLU A 6 1.79 -3.52 -10.56
N ILE A 7 1.03 -4.48 -10.00
CA ILE A 7 1.59 -5.75 -9.48
C ILE A 7 2.31 -6.52 -10.61
N GLU A 8 1.83 -6.42 -11.84
CA GLU A 8 2.46 -7.10 -13.00
C GLU A 8 3.84 -6.54 -13.36
N TRP A 9 4.24 -5.41 -12.77
CA TRP A 9 5.56 -4.84 -12.96
C TRP A 9 6.63 -5.51 -12.10
N ILE A 10 6.24 -6.22 -11.04
CA ILE A 10 7.12 -7.04 -10.21
C ILE A 10 7.52 -8.27 -11.02
N LYS A 11 8.82 -8.48 -11.22
CA LYS A 11 9.34 -9.59 -12.04
C LYS A 11 9.50 -10.89 -11.25
N ASP A 12 9.84 -10.81 -9.97
CA ASP A 12 9.86 -11.94 -9.06
C ASP A 12 8.43 -12.43 -8.78
N ASP A 13 8.07 -13.57 -9.38
CA ASP A 13 6.73 -14.15 -9.23
C ASP A 13 6.42 -14.58 -7.78
N THR A 14 7.43 -14.94 -6.98
CA THR A 14 7.22 -15.27 -5.56
C THR A 14 6.84 -14.01 -4.79
N LEU A 15 7.57 -12.91 -4.99
CA LEU A 15 7.25 -11.63 -4.37
C LEU A 15 5.88 -11.11 -4.83
N LYS A 16 5.60 -11.17 -6.15
CA LYS A 16 4.31 -10.79 -6.74
C LYS A 16 3.14 -11.54 -6.10
N ASN A 17 3.28 -12.85 -5.93
CA ASN A 17 2.25 -13.67 -5.28
C ASN A 17 2.04 -13.25 -3.82
N LYS A 18 3.12 -13.06 -3.04
CA LYS A 18 3.03 -12.60 -1.65
C LYS A 18 2.35 -11.23 -1.51
N VAL A 19 2.68 -10.27 -2.38
CA VAL A 19 2.02 -8.94 -2.41
C VAL A 19 0.53 -9.10 -2.72
N THR A 20 0.18 -9.97 -3.66
CA THR A 20 -1.20 -10.24 -4.05
C THR A 20 -2.00 -10.89 -2.91
N GLU A 21 -1.42 -11.90 -2.26
CA GLU A 21 -2.04 -12.59 -1.12
C GLU A 21 -2.22 -11.66 0.08
N ALA A 22 -1.24 -10.80 0.37
CA ALA A 22 -1.35 -9.79 1.42
C ALA A 22 -2.55 -8.87 1.20
N TRP A 23 -2.71 -8.35 -0.02
CA TRP A 23 -3.87 -7.50 -0.37
C TRP A 23 -5.19 -8.25 -0.36
N ALA A 24 -5.23 -9.47 -0.87
CA ALA A 24 -6.43 -10.30 -0.83
C ALA A 24 -6.88 -10.54 0.62
N TRP A 25 -5.94 -10.91 1.50
CA TRP A 25 -6.21 -11.09 2.92
C TRP A 25 -6.68 -9.80 3.59
N ALA A 26 -6.06 -8.66 3.29
CA ALA A 26 -6.46 -7.38 3.88
C ALA A 26 -7.90 -7.00 3.49
N ILE A 27 -8.30 -7.23 2.24
CA ILE A 27 -9.68 -7.01 1.78
C ILE A 27 -10.65 -7.99 2.46
N GLU A 28 -10.30 -9.28 2.52
CA GLU A 28 -11.13 -10.30 3.18
C GLU A 28 -11.34 -10.04 4.68
N ASN A 29 -10.44 -9.29 5.31
CA ASN A 29 -10.49 -8.95 6.74
C ASN A 29 -10.88 -7.48 6.99
N SER A 30 -11.32 -6.77 5.94
CA SER A 30 -11.83 -5.40 6.04
C SER A 30 -13.35 -5.37 5.96
N VAL A 31 -13.94 -4.28 6.46
CA VAL A 31 -15.33 -3.93 6.10
C VAL A 31 -15.41 -3.31 4.69
N LEU A 32 -14.27 -2.94 4.10
CA LEU A 32 -14.15 -2.33 2.78
C LEU A 32 -13.92 -3.41 1.71
N SER A 33 -14.71 -3.36 0.65
CA SER A 33 -14.49 -4.13 -0.57
C SER A 33 -13.47 -3.44 -1.48
N ALA A 34 -13.03 -4.16 -2.51
CA ALA A 34 -12.19 -3.58 -3.56
C ALA A 34 -12.84 -2.39 -4.28
N ASP A 35 -14.17 -2.43 -4.48
CA ASP A 35 -14.90 -1.36 -5.15
C ASP A 35 -15.00 -0.12 -4.26
N ASP A 36 -15.12 -0.28 -2.93
CA ASP A 36 -15.12 0.84 -1.99
C ASP A 36 -13.81 1.64 -2.08
N LEU A 37 -12.67 0.99 -2.31
CA LEU A 37 -11.36 1.65 -2.43
C LEU A 37 -11.26 2.58 -3.65
N GLU A 38 -12.09 2.39 -4.67
CA GLU A 38 -12.16 3.29 -5.83
C GLU A 38 -13.02 4.53 -5.54
N GLU A 39 -13.82 4.55 -4.46
CA GLU A 39 -14.76 5.64 -4.14
C GLU A 39 -14.37 6.41 -2.87
N ILE A 40 -13.86 5.74 -1.83
CA ILE A 40 -13.55 6.39 -0.55
C ILE A 40 -12.37 7.36 -0.66
N PRO A 41 -12.33 8.42 0.16
CA PRO A 41 -11.17 9.32 0.20
C PRO A 41 -9.92 8.62 0.72
N PHE A 42 -8.75 8.99 0.20
CA PHE A 42 -7.47 8.40 0.66
C PHE A 42 -7.09 8.78 2.10
N SER A 43 -7.68 9.86 2.63
CA SER A 43 -7.39 10.41 3.96
C SER A 43 -8.63 10.97 4.63
N LEU A 44 -8.86 10.56 5.88
CA LEU A 44 -9.89 11.12 6.76
C LEU A 44 -9.50 12.47 7.37
N LEU A 45 -8.23 12.86 7.29
CA LEU A 45 -7.71 14.11 7.87
C LEU A 45 -7.94 15.33 6.97
N ILE A 46 -8.28 15.10 5.69
CA ILE A 46 -8.50 16.15 4.71
C ILE A 46 -10.01 16.36 4.57
N LYS A 47 -10.47 17.55 4.96
CA LYS A 47 -11.86 17.95 4.75
C LYS A 47 -12.18 18.00 3.25
N ASP A 48 -13.33 17.45 2.87
CA ASP A 48 -13.83 17.43 1.48
C ASP A 48 -12.83 16.83 0.48
N CYS A 49 -12.16 15.73 0.87
CA CYS A 49 -11.18 15.04 0.04
C CYS A 49 -11.85 14.33 -1.16
N ASN A 50 -11.64 14.86 -2.37
CA ASN A 50 -12.19 14.30 -3.62
C ASN A 50 -11.24 13.31 -4.32
N VAL A 51 -10.08 13.03 -3.73
CA VAL A 51 -9.11 12.08 -4.29
C VAL A 51 -9.34 10.72 -3.65
N THR A 52 -9.63 9.73 -4.49
CA THR A 52 -9.97 8.38 -4.01
C THR A 52 -8.73 7.63 -3.54
N PHE A 53 -8.94 6.63 -2.68
CA PHE A 53 -7.86 5.81 -2.13
C PHE A 53 -7.01 5.19 -3.25
N MET A 54 -7.64 4.50 -4.21
CA MET A 54 -6.90 3.86 -5.31
C MET A 54 -6.25 4.86 -6.26
N ASN A 55 -6.89 6.02 -6.53
CA ASN A 55 -6.26 7.06 -7.37
C ASN A 55 -4.97 7.59 -6.74
N HIS A 56 -5.03 7.95 -5.45
CA HIS A 56 -3.85 8.36 -4.68
C HIS A 56 -2.78 7.26 -4.69
N LYS A 57 -3.19 6.02 -4.42
CA LYS A 57 -2.27 4.90 -4.25
C LYS A 57 -1.55 4.49 -5.53
N ARG A 58 -2.25 4.39 -6.66
CA ARG A 58 -1.60 4.16 -7.96
C ARG A 58 -0.64 5.32 -8.29
N THR A 59 -1.05 6.57 -8.03
CA THR A 59 -0.17 7.74 -8.24
C THR A 59 1.12 7.63 -7.43
N CYS A 60 1.07 7.23 -6.15
CA CYS A 60 2.27 7.01 -5.34
C CYS A 60 3.21 5.95 -5.92
N VAL A 61 2.67 4.84 -6.45
CA VAL A 61 3.48 3.77 -7.06
C VAL A 61 4.18 4.28 -8.33
N HIS A 62 3.46 4.96 -9.21
CA HIS A 62 4.04 5.53 -10.44
C HIS A 62 5.12 6.55 -10.12
N LEU A 63 4.88 7.46 -9.17
CA LEU A 63 5.88 8.44 -8.75
C LEU A 63 7.13 7.78 -8.16
N ALA A 64 6.99 6.74 -7.34
CA ALA A 64 8.13 6.01 -6.79
C ALA A 64 8.98 5.37 -7.91
N VAL A 65 8.33 4.72 -8.88
CA VAL A 65 8.98 4.10 -10.04
C VAL A 65 9.71 5.13 -10.91
N ASP A 66 9.05 6.27 -11.21
CA ASP A 66 9.63 7.30 -12.07
C ASP A 66 10.82 8.01 -11.41
N ILE A 67 10.75 8.24 -10.09
CA ILE A 67 11.88 8.76 -9.30
C ILE A 67 13.03 7.76 -9.33
N ALA A 68 12.78 6.48 -9.08
CA ALA A 68 13.83 5.46 -9.08
C ALA A 68 14.53 5.34 -10.45
N LYS A 69 13.76 5.34 -11.55
CA LYS A 69 14.32 5.36 -12.91
C LYS A 69 15.19 6.59 -13.14
N ARG A 70 14.73 7.78 -12.74
CA ARG A 70 15.52 9.01 -12.87
C ARG A 70 16.81 8.96 -12.07
N MET A 71 16.78 8.35 -10.87
CA MET A 71 17.98 8.16 -10.05
C MET A 71 18.96 7.20 -10.73
N GLN A 72 18.50 6.06 -11.23
CA GLN A 72 19.35 5.11 -11.96
C GLN A 72 19.96 5.73 -13.23
N GLU A 73 19.18 6.50 -13.99
CA GLU A 73 19.67 7.21 -15.18
C GLU A 73 20.80 8.20 -14.88
N ASN A 74 20.68 8.95 -13.77
CA ASN A 74 21.62 10.04 -13.45
C ASN A 74 22.80 9.60 -12.60
N PHE A 75 22.60 8.61 -11.72
CA PHE A 75 23.61 8.18 -10.75
C PHE A 75 24.29 6.87 -11.16
N GLY A 76 23.75 6.14 -12.13
CA GLY A 76 24.34 4.90 -12.64
C GLY A 76 24.58 3.89 -11.52
N ASP A 77 25.77 3.28 -11.52
CA ASP A 77 26.13 2.20 -10.59
C ASP A 77 26.34 2.67 -9.13
N GLU A 78 26.43 3.99 -8.89
CA GLU A 78 26.57 4.57 -7.55
C GLU A 78 25.31 4.34 -6.68
N ILE A 79 24.17 4.01 -7.30
CA ILE A 79 22.97 3.61 -6.59
C ILE A 79 22.39 2.31 -7.15
N GLN A 80 22.20 1.34 -6.27
CA GLN A 80 21.53 0.09 -6.59
C GLN A 80 20.10 0.17 -6.05
N ILE A 81 19.12 0.15 -6.94
CA ILE A 81 17.70 0.15 -6.60
C ILE A 81 17.10 -1.17 -7.09
N ASP A 82 16.60 -1.96 -6.15
CA ASP A 82 15.76 -3.11 -6.47
C ASP A 82 14.34 -2.63 -6.80
N MET A 83 14.00 -2.69 -8.08
CA MET A 83 12.70 -2.22 -8.57
C MET A 83 11.54 -3.09 -8.10
N ASP A 84 11.75 -4.39 -7.91
CA ASP A 84 10.69 -5.29 -7.46
C ASP A 84 10.34 -5.01 -6.00
N ILE A 85 11.35 -4.78 -5.16
CA ILE A 85 11.17 -4.38 -3.75
C ILE A 85 10.55 -2.99 -3.62
N LEU A 86 11.01 -2.02 -4.42
CA LEU A 86 10.44 -0.68 -4.45
C LEU A 86 8.94 -0.72 -4.80
N ILE A 87 8.58 -1.44 -5.87
CA ILE A 87 7.19 -1.54 -6.34
C ILE A 87 6.33 -2.28 -5.31
N ALA A 88 6.79 -3.42 -4.79
CA ALA A 88 6.10 -4.17 -3.75
C ALA A 88 5.83 -3.31 -2.50
N GLY A 89 6.87 -2.62 -2.01
CA GLY A 89 6.75 -1.70 -0.88
C GLY A 89 5.75 -0.57 -1.17
N ALA A 90 5.88 0.10 -2.31
CA ALA A 90 5.00 1.20 -2.71
C ALA A 90 3.53 0.79 -2.83
N ILE A 91 3.25 -0.43 -3.31
CA ILE A 91 1.90 -0.99 -3.36
C ILE A 91 1.34 -1.23 -1.96
N LEU A 92 2.17 -1.66 -1.01
CA LEU A 92 1.75 -2.10 0.31
C LEU A 92 1.72 -1.02 1.40
N ILE A 93 2.32 0.16 1.20
CA ILE A 93 2.48 1.16 2.29
C ILE A 93 1.18 1.48 3.07
N ASP A 94 0.04 1.51 2.40
CA ASP A 94 -1.26 1.86 3.00
C ASP A 94 -2.19 0.65 3.21
N ILE A 95 -1.71 -0.58 3.02
CA ILE A 95 -2.54 -1.78 3.14
C ILE A 95 -3.17 -1.91 4.54
N GLY A 96 -2.49 -1.40 5.57
CA GLY A 96 -2.98 -1.36 6.95
C GLY A 96 -4.21 -0.48 7.15
N LYS A 97 -4.51 0.46 6.23
CA LYS A 97 -5.72 1.31 6.31
C LYS A 97 -7.01 0.50 6.21
N LEU A 98 -6.97 -0.67 5.58
CA LEU A 98 -8.12 -1.57 5.50
C LEU A 98 -8.53 -2.13 6.87
N LEU A 99 -7.62 -2.13 7.85
CA LEU A 99 -7.92 -2.45 9.25
C LEU A 99 -8.14 -1.19 10.10
N GLU A 100 -7.59 -0.05 9.67
CA GLU A 100 -7.72 1.24 10.36
C GLU A 100 -9.10 1.86 10.20
N TYR A 101 -9.80 1.53 9.10
CA TYR A 101 -11.09 2.13 8.77
C TYR A 101 -12.27 1.22 9.11
N GLU A 102 -13.39 1.85 9.44
CA GLU A 102 -14.69 1.22 9.57
C GLU A 102 -15.79 2.09 8.95
N ILE A 103 -16.98 1.53 8.76
CA ILE A 103 -18.17 2.26 8.31
C ILE A 103 -19.20 2.28 9.45
N VAL A 104 -19.52 3.47 9.95
CA VAL A 104 -20.55 3.69 10.97
C VAL A 104 -21.60 4.62 10.38
N ASP A 105 -22.86 4.20 10.40
CA ASP A 105 -24.00 4.95 9.83
C ASP A 105 -23.75 5.42 8.38
N GLY A 106 -23.12 4.57 7.58
CA GLY A 106 -22.80 4.84 6.17
C GLY A 106 -21.64 5.83 5.96
N LYS A 107 -20.90 6.18 7.02
CA LYS A 107 -19.73 7.07 6.93
C LYS A 107 -18.45 6.34 7.27
N LEU A 108 -17.42 6.56 6.46
CA LEU A 108 -16.07 6.10 6.74
C LEU A 108 -15.50 6.84 7.96
N THR A 109 -15.00 6.09 8.93
CA THR A 109 -14.36 6.61 10.14
C THR A 109 -13.20 5.70 10.57
N THR A 110 -12.46 6.12 11.59
CA THR A 110 -11.38 5.30 12.19
C THR A 110 -11.97 4.25 13.13
N SER A 111 -11.54 2.99 12.98
CA SER A 111 -11.96 1.86 13.80
C SER A 111 -11.35 1.89 15.20
N ASP A 112 -11.93 1.13 16.14
CA ASP A 112 -11.35 0.96 17.48
C ASP A 112 -9.91 0.39 17.42
N PHE A 113 -9.65 -0.52 16.48
CA PHE A 113 -8.31 -1.04 16.20
C PHE A 113 -7.40 0.06 15.64
N GLY A 114 -7.87 0.80 14.62
CA GLY A 114 -7.13 1.89 13.98
C GLY A 114 -6.75 3.02 14.92
N SER A 115 -7.59 3.27 15.93
CA SER A 115 -7.31 4.27 16.98
C SER A 115 -6.09 3.90 17.87
N LYS A 116 -5.71 2.61 17.90
CA LYS A 116 -4.59 2.08 18.71
C LYS A 116 -3.40 1.66 17.87
N VAL A 117 -3.64 1.08 16.69
CA VAL A 117 -2.64 0.52 15.79
C VAL A 117 -2.79 1.14 14.41
N ARG A 118 -1.90 2.06 14.08
CA ARG A 118 -1.92 2.79 12.81
C ARG A 118 -1.48 1.93 11.62
N HIS A 119 -1.91 2.33 10.43
CA HIS A 119 -1.67 1.62 9.17
C HIS A 119 -0.20 1.28 8.86
N PRO A 120 0.84 2.04 9.27
CA PRO A 120 2.21 1.59 9.04
C PRO A 120 2.52 0.33 9.86
N PHE A 121 2.07 0.28 11.13
CA PHE A 121 2.29 -0.87 12.00
C PHE A 121 1.46 -2.09 11.57
N SER A 122 0.16 -1.89 11.32
CA SER A 122 -0.69 -2.99 10.86
C SER A 122 -0.29 -3.46 9.46
N GLY A 123 0.17 -2.57 8.58
CA GLY A 123 0.73 -2.90 7.28
C GLY A 123 2.00 -3.75 7.37
N VAL A 124 2.93 -3.40 8.27
CA VAL A 124 4.11 -4.25 8.56
C VAL A 124 3.67 -5.62 9.08
N ALA A 125 2.70 -5.67 9.99
CA ALA A 125 2.19 -6.93 10.52
C ALA A 125 1.54 -7.82 9.43
N ILE A 126 0.80 -7.22 8.50
CA ILE A 126 0.27 -7.93 7.32
C ILE A 126 1.42 -8.44 6.45
N ALA A 127 2.41 -7.59 6.15
CA ALA A 127 3.54 -7.99 5.32
C ALA A 127 4.34 -9.15 5.93
N ALA A 128 4.59 -9.10 7.24
CA ALA A 128 5.26 -10.15 7.98
C ALA A 128 4.48 -11.47 7.95
N ARG A 129 3.14 -11.44 7.95
CA ARG A 129 2.29 -12.64 7.86
C ARG A 129 2.51 -13.44 6.58
N PHE A 130 2.85 -12.77 5.48
CA PHE A 130 3.08 -13.38 4.15
C PHE A 130 4.57 -13.54 3.83
N ASP A 131 5.44 -13.50 4.86
CA ASP A 131 6.89 -13.64 4.73
C ASP A 131 7.49 -12.68 3.68
N LEU A 132 6.96 -11.45 3.58
CA LEU A 132 7.58 -10.39 2.79
C LEU A 132 8.88 -9.96 3.46
N GLN A 133 9.94 -9.78 2.67
CA GLN A 133 11.26 -9.50 3.21
C GLN A 133 11.32 -8.18 3.98
N ALA A 134 12.33 -8.06 4.85
CA ALA A 134 12.51 -6.90 5.74
C ALA A 134 12.55 -5.56 4.99
N ASP A 135 13.06 -5.51 3.75
CA ASP A 135 13.12 -4.29 2.95
C ASP A 135 11.72 -3.77 2.59
N VAL A 136 10.81 -4.67 2.20
CA VAL A 136 9.40 -4.32 1.93
C VAL A 136 8.73 -3.85 3.23
N GLN A 137 8.95 -4.58 4.33
CA GLN A 137 8.43 -4.19 5.64
C GLN A 137 8.96 -2.82 6.08
N HIS A 138 10.24 -2.52 5.81
CA HIS A 138 10.86 -1.24 6.15
C HIS A 138 10.19 -0.09 5.39
N ILE A 139 9.95 -0.24 4.09
CA ILE A 139 9.24 0.75 3.27
C ILE A 139 7.84 1.01 3.87
N ILE A 140 7.09 -0.04 4.22
CA ILE A 140 5.77 0.10 4.84
C ILE A 140 5.87 0.78 6.22
N GLY A 141 6.80 0.36 7.07
CA GLY A 141 6.89 0.87 8.44
C GLY A 141 7.32 2.32 8.56
N THR A 142 8.00 2.86 7.53
CA THR A 142 8.64 4.18 7.59
C THR A 142 8.03 5.24 6.68
N HIS A 143 7.05 4.89 5.84
CA HIS A 143 6.48 5.84 4.87
C HIS A 143 5.66 6.97 5.51
N SER A 144 5.17 6.78 6.74
CA SER A 144 4.23 7.70 7.40
C SER A 144 4.54 7.78 8.90
N LYS A 145 4.43 8.99 9.44
CA LYS A 145 4.75 9.32 10.84
C LYS A 145 3.51 9.38 11.69
#